data_AF-A0AAW6BDV7-F1
#
_entry.id   AF-A0AAW6BDV7-F1
#
_cell.length_a   1.000
_cell.length_b   1.000
_cell.length_c   1.000
_cell.angle_alpha   90.00
_cell.angle_beta   90.00
_cell.angle_gamma   90.00
#
_symmetry.space_group_name_H-M   'P 1'
#
loop_
_entity.id
_entity.type
_entity.pdbx_description
1 polymer ?
#
loop_
_entity_poly.entity_id
_entity_poly.type
_entity_poly.pdbx_seq_one_letter_code
_entity_poly.pdbx_strand_id
1 'polypeptide(L)'
;MTNKTLANKALANKVLADIYGRGWSFPLQFSIKDSTYKDSAYKNSTYKNSTHPEISTGVTMAEGAENVRQNMKILFLTEPGERIMRENYGCGLNDYLFANIRDEMMAEIQTRIEERVLRYEPRADISEIQVNQRMDVPNTLHIQVTYTLRGSEISQQIEGALEVNEGRVQVSL
;
A
#
# COMPACT_ATOMS: atom_id res chain seq x y z
N MET A 1 -13.32 -15.57 25.98
CA MET A 1 -13.68 -15.82 24.55
C MET A 1 -12.76 -15.13 23.54
N THR A 2 -11.85 -14.24 23.96
CA THR A 2 -10.98 -13.41 23.10
C THR A 2 -9.74 -14.13 22.51
N ASN A 3 -9.14 -15.09 23.22
CA ASN A 3 -7.90 -15.75 22.76
C ASN A 3 -8.08 -16.66 21.53
N LYS A 4 -9.23 -17.32 21.37
CA LYS A 4 -9.49 -18.22 20.23
C LYS A 4 -9.65 -17.44 18.92
N THR A 5 -10.25 -16.25 18.99
CA THR A 5 -10.41 -15.34 17.84
C THR A 5 -9.07 -14.77 17.39
N LEU A 6 -8.19 -14.39 18.33
CA LEU A 6 -6.85 -13.89 18.01
C LEU A 6 -5.96 -14.96 17.38
N ALA A 7 -6.02 -16.20 17.88
CA ALA A 7 -5.29 -17.33 17.31
C ALA A 7 -5.76 -17.66 15.88
N ASN A 8 -7.07 -17.62 15.63
CA ASN A 8 -7.62 -17.83 14.28
C ASN A 8 -7.21 -16.71 13.30
N LYS A 9 -7.17 -15.45 13.76
CA LYS A 9 -6.70 -14.32 12.94
C LYS A 9 -5.22 -14.44 12.60
N ALA A 10 -4.39 -14.83 13.57
CA ALA A 10 -2.96 -15.06 13.34
C ALA A 10 -2.72 -16.20 12.35
N LEU A 11 -3.49 -17.29 12.45
CA LEU A 11 -3.42 -18.40 11.49
C LEU A 11 -3.86 -17.96 10.09
N ALA A 12 -4.95 -17.22 9.97
CA ALA A 12 -5.41 -16.67 8.69
C ALA A 12 -4.36 -15.76 8.04
N ASN A 13 -3.77 -14.85 8.82
CA ASN A 13 -2.70 -13.98 8.35
C ASN A 13 -1.47 -14.77 7.86
N LYS A 14 -1.12 -15.86 8.56
CA LYS A 14 -0.02 -16.73 8.15
C LYS A 14 -0.30 -17.43 6.82
N VAL A 15 -1.52 -17.94 6.63
CA VAL A 15 -1.94 -18.56 5.35
C VAL A 15 -1.87 -17.55 4.22
N LEU A 16 -2.35 -16.32 4.43
CA LEU A 16 -2.25 -15.26 3.43
C LEU A 16 -0.79 -14.91 3.13
N ALA A 17 0.08 -14.87 4.14
CA ALA A 17 1.51 -14.63 3.96
C ALA A 17 2.20 -15.74 3.15
N ASP A 18 1.75 -16.99 3.28
CA ASP A 18 2.29 -18.11 2.51
C ASP A 18 1.82 -18.07 1.03
N ILE A 19 0.61 -17.58 0.76
CA ILE A 19 0.04 -17.45 -0.60
C ILE A 19 0.60 -16.22 -1.33
N TYR A 20 0.55 -15.04 -0.70
CA TYR A 20 0.89 -13.76 -1.33
C TYR A 20 2.30 -13.25 -0.97
N GLY A 21 3.03 -14.01 -0.14
CA GLY A 21 4.42 -13.75 0.20
C GLY A 21 4.61 -12.66 1.26
N ARG A 22 5.89 -12.37 1.51
CA ARG A 22 6.37 -11.33 2.42
C ARG A 22 7.33 -10.40 1.67
N GLY A 23 7.19 -9.10 1.86
CA GLY A 23 8.01 -8.06 1.26
C GLY A 23 8.38 -6.99 2.29
N TRP A 24 9.32 -6.11 1.94
CA TRP A 24 9.60 -4.95 2.77
C TRP A 24 8.41 -3.99 2.75
N SER A 25 8.10 -3.37 3.89
CA SER A 25 6.98 -2.44 3.95
C SER A 25 7.26 -1.16 3.15
N PHE A 26 6.20 -0.58 2.60
CA PHE A 26 6.19 0.77 2.03
C PHE A 26 5.26 1.66 2.86
N PRO A 27 5.76 2.70 3.57
CA PRO A 27 7.16 3.18 3.56
C PRO A 27 8.13 2.24 4.30
N LEU A 28 9.42 2.32 3.94
CA LEU A 28 10.47 1.55 4.59
C LEU A 28 10.70 2.06 6.01
N GLN A 29 10.62 1.13 6.97
CA GLN A 29 10.87 1.41 8.37
C GLN A 29 11.87 0.40 8.92
N PHE A 30 12.80 0.90 9.73
CA PHE A 30 13.83 0.11 10.39
C PHE A 30 13.70 0.31 11.88
N SER A 31 13.81 -0.77 12.62
CA SER A 31 13.82 -0.74 14.07
C SER A 31 15.04 -1.47 14.62
N ILE A 32 15.68 -0.85 15.60
CA ILE A 32 16.83 -1.42 16.31
C ILE A 32 16.39 -1.67 17.73
N LYS A 33 16.65 -2.88 18.26
CA LYS A 33 16.45 -3.15 19.67
C LYS A 33 17.61 -2.49 20.41
N ASP A 34 17.31 -1.46 21.19
CA ASP A 34 18.32 -0.82 22.03
C ASP A 34 18.93 -1.87 22.97
N SER A 35 20.20 -2.21 22.73
CA SER A 35 20.97 -3.11 23.60
C SER A 35 21.48 -2.39 24.86
N THR A 36 21.27 -1.07 24.95
CA THR A 36 21.69 -0.19 26.05
C THR A 36 20.76 -0.32 27.27
N TYR A 37 20.63 -1.53 27.80
CA TYR A 37 20.15 -1.74 29.17
C TYR A 37 20.90 -2.88 29.85
N LYS A 38 22.24 -2.93 29.71
CA LYS A 38 23.07 -3.88 30.46
C LYS A 38 24.36 -3.34 31.06
N ASP A 39 24.72 -2.07 30.88
CA ASP A 39 25.85 -1.46 31.61
C ASP A 39 25.37 -0.75 32.88
N SER A 40 25.11 -1.59 33.87
CA SER A 40 25.42 -1.43 35.30
C SER A 40 26.06 -0.09 35.73
N ALA A 41 25.26 0.89 36.19
CA ALA A 41 25.69 1.88 37.20
C ALA A 41 24.57 2.73 37.86
N TYR A 42 23.39 2.89 37.27
CA TYR A 42 22.30 3.66 37.90
C TYR A 42 21.05 2.82 38.05
N LYS A 43 21.01 2.09 39.17
CA LYS A 43 19.98 1.10 39.49
C LYS A 43 19.00 1.64 40.53
N ASN A 44 18.43 2.81 40.32
CA ASN A 44 17.49 3.37 41.29
C ASN A 44 16.16 3.76 40.64
N SER A 45 15.18 2.89 40.89
CA SER A 45 13.83 3.26 41.30
C SER A 45 12.78 3.56 40.21
N THR A 46 11.78 2.67 40.19
CA THR A 46 10.34 2.99 39.98
C THR A 46 9.78 3.19 38.57
N TYR A 47 10.50 2.82 37.51
CA TYR A 47 9.91 2.70 36.17
C TYR A 47 10.11 1.30 35.59
N LYS A 48 9.52 0.30 36.26
CA LYS A 48 9.24 -1.01 35.64
C LYS A 48 7.78 -1.01 35.22
N ASN A 49 7.54 -1.35 33.96
CA ASN A 49 6.24 -1.62 33.29
C ASN A 49 5.80 -0.54 32.29
N SER A 50 6.66 -0.22 31.32
CA SER A 50 6.18 0.12 29.99
C SER A 50 6.34 -1.14 29.12
N THR A 51 5.23 -1.84 28.90
CA THR A 51 5.10 -2.99 28.01
C THR A 51 5.41 -2.53 26.59
N HIS A 52 6.69 -2.37 26.27
CA HIS A 52 7.10 -2.15 24.89
C HIS A 52 6.81 -3.46 24.16
N PRO A 53 5.99 -3.46 23.09
CA PRO A 53 5.87 -4.64 22.24
C PRO A 53 7.28 -5.07 21.84
N GLU A 54 7.54 -6.38 21.78
CA GLU A 54 8.85 -6.87 21.34
C GLU A 54 9.10 -6.41 19.90
N ILE A 55 9.75 -5.25 19.75
CA ILE A 55 10.14 -4.72 18.45
C ILE A 55 11.30 -5.61 17.98
N SER A 56 11.02 -6.46 17.00
CA SER A 56 12.05 -7.26 16.34
C SER A 56 13.03 -6.33 15.64
N THR A 57 14.32 -6.44 15.96
CA THR A 57 15.36 -5.72 15.22
C THR A 57 15.31 -6.10 13.75
N GLY A 58 15.23 -5.11 12.87
CA GLY A 58 15.21 -5.33 11.43
C GLY A 58 14.34 -4.36 10.66
N VAL A 59 13.97 -4.78 9.46
CA VAL A 59 13.06 -4.06 8.56
C VAL A 59 11.62 -4.47 8.82
N THR A 60 10.70 -3.51 8.81
CA THR A 60 9.27 -3.78 8.88
C THR A 60 8.83 -4.51 7.61
N MET A 61 8.13 -5.64 7.77
CA MET A 61 7.67 -6.47 6.66
C MET A 61 6.17 -6.24 6.40
N ALA A 62 5.79 -6.23 5.14
CA ALA A 62 4.41 -6.38 4.69
C ALA A 62 4.17 -7.82 4.26
N GLU A 63 3.04 -8.40 4.68
CA GLU A 63 2.74 -9.82 4.49
C GLU A 63 1.35 -10.01 3.92
N GLY A 64 1.19 -11.06 3.10
CA GLY A 64 -0.13 -11.49 2.63
C GLY A 64 -0.85 -10.41 1.82
N ALA A 65 -2.10 -10.16 2.20
CA ALA A 65 -2.96 -9.12 1.61
C ALA A 65 -2.29 -7.73 1.62
N GLU A 66 -1.59 -7.39 2.71
CA GLU A 66 -0.95 -6.07 2.85
C GLU A 66 0.22 -5.90 1.89
N ASN A 67 0.94 -6.98 1.58
CA ASN A 67 2.02 -6.98 0.59
C ASN A 67 1.48 -6.64 -0.82
N VAL A 68 0.31 -7.18 -1.18
CA VAL A 68 -0.36 -6.89 -2.47
C VAL A 68 -0.80 -5.42 -2.50
N ARG A 69 -1.48 -4.96 -1.45
CA ARG A 69 -1.94 -3.56 -1.34
C ARG A 69 -0.79 -2.55 -1.46
N GLN A 70 0.34 -2.83 -0.80
CA GLN A 70 1.51 -1.96 -0.86
C GLN A 70 2.19 -1.98 -2.24
N ASN A 71 2.24 -3.14 -2.91
CA ASN A 71 2.81 -3.19 -4.26
C ASN A 71 1.93 -2.46 -5.29
N MET A 72 0.60 -2.52 -5.16
CA MET A 72 -0.35 -1.68 -5.92
C MET A 72 -0.06 -0.20 -5.71
N LYS A 73 0.16 0.21 -4.45
CA LYS A 73 0.52 1.60 -4.14
C LYS A 73 1.83 2.02 -4.79
N ILE A 74 2.86 1.17 -4.73
CA ILE A 74 4.15 1.44 -5.40
C ILE A 74 3.93 1.60 -6.90
N LEU A 75 3.16 0.71 -7.52
CA LEU A 75 2.86 0.78 -8.96
C LEU A 75 2.20 2.11 -9.34
N PHE A 76 1.20 2.56 -8.58
CA PHE A 76 0.49 3.81 -8.86
C PHE A 76 1.31 5.07 -8.61
N LEU A 77 2.26 5.03 -7.68
CA LEU A 77 3.14 6.15 -7.37
C LEU A 77 4.42 6.19 -8.23
N THR A 78 4.69 5.15 -9.01
CA THR A 78 5.88 5.06 -9.86
C THR A 78 5.54 5.43 -11.29
N GLU A 79 6.39 6.24 -11.92
CA GLU A 79 6.29 6.58 -13.33
C GLU A 79 7.16 5.66 -14.20
N PRO A 80 6.71 5.29 -15.41
CA PRO A 80 7.54 4.63 -16.40
C PRO A 80 8.84 5.41 -16.63
N GLY A 81 9.98 4.71 -16.58
CA GLY A 81 11.31 5.26 -16.71
C GLY A 81 12.04 5.48 -15.38
N GLU A 82 11.35 5.52 -14.24
CA GLU A 82 12.00 5.75 -12.93
C GLU A 82 12.85 4.57 -12.46
N ARG A 83 12.52 3.35 -12.88
CA ARG A 83 13.20 2.12 -12.43
C ARG A 83 14.26 1.66 -13.43
N ILE A 84 15.52 1.67 -12.98
CA ILE A 84 16.67 1.16 -13.73
C ILE A 84 16.41 -0.30 -14.19
N MET A 85 16.68 -0.58 -15.47
CA MET A 85 16.44 -1.88 -16.15
C MET A 85 14.97 -2.35 -16.12
N ARG A 86 14.02 -1.48 -15.77
CA ARG A 86 12.57 -1.74 -15.74
C ARG A 86 11.80 -0.50 -16.20
N GLU A 87 12.19 0.04 -17.35
CA GLU A 87 11.65 1.30 -17.90
C GLU A 87 10.12 1.29 -18.05
N ASN A 88 9.51 0.16 -18.37
CA ASN A 88 8.06 0.08 -18.55
C ASN A 88 7.26 0.03 -17.24
N TYR A 89 7.90 -0.21 -16.08
CA TYR A 89 7.19 -0.33 -14.80
C TYR A 89 6.73 1.03 -14.27
N GLY A 90 5.49 1.08 -13.80
CA GLY A 90 4.84 2.29 -13.31
C GLY A 90 3.45 2.43 -13.93
N CYS A 91 2.58 3.19 -13.27
CA CYS A 91 1.22 3.42 -13.77
C CYS A 91 1.17 4.54 -14.80
N GLY A 92 2.06 5.54 -14.71
CA GLY A 92 2.10 6.64 -15.67
C GLY A 92 0.93 7.60 -15.48
N LEU A 93 0.57 7.92 -14.23
CA LEU A 93 -0.59 8.80 -13.98
C LEU A 93 -0.22 10.27 -14.22
N ASN A 94 1.07 10.61 -14.25
CA ASN A 94 1.52 11.97 -14.47
C ASN A 94 1.25 12.50 -15.88
N ASP A 95 1.07 11.63 -16.88
CA ASP A 95 0.70 12.03 -18.25
C ASP A 95 -0.62 12.82 -18.30
N TYR A 96 -1.47 12.65 -17.28
CA TYR A 96 -2.78 13.29 -17.15
C TYR A 96 -2.73 14.63 -16.40
N LEU A 97 -1.57 15.02 -15.87
CA LEU A 97 -1.41 16.31 -15.22
C LEU A 97 -1.60 17.44 -16.23
N PHE A 98 -2.24 18.51 -15.80
CA PHE A 98 -2.61 19.69 -16.59
C PHE A 98 -3.58 19.43 -17.77
N ALA A 99 -4.08 18.21 -17.94
CA ALA A 99 -5.11 17.92 -18.92
C ALA A 99 -6.47 18.46 -18.46
N ASN A 100 -7.37 18.74 -19.41
CA ASN A 100 -8.73 19.11 -19.06
C ASN A 100 -9.51 17.88 -18.59
N ILE A 101 -10.17 17.98 -17.43
CA ILE A 101 -11.05 16.92 -16.94
C ILE A 101 -12.23 16.77 -17.91
N ARG A 102 -12.29 15.60 -18.55
CA ARG A 102 -13.35 15.16 -19.46
C ARG A 102 -13.61 13.68 -19.24
N ASP A 103 -14.79 13.22 -19.65
CA ASP A 103 -15.17 11.81 -19.53
C ASP A 103 -14.19 10.90 -20.29
N GLU A 104 -13.66 11.36 -21.43
CA GLU A 104 -12.65 10.63 -22.21
C GLU A 104 -11.37 10.38 -21.39
N MET A 105 -10.85 11.42 -20.73
CA MET A 105 -9.66 11.34 -19.88
C MET A 105 -9.88 10.39 -18.70
N MET A 106 -11.06 10.44 -18.06
CA MET A 106 -11.39 9.56 -16.94
C MET A 106 -11.47 8.09 -17.39
N ALA A 107 -12.04 7.81 -18.57
CA ALA A 107 -12.06 6.48 -19.16
C ALA A 107 -10.64 5.97 -19.54
N GLU A 108 -9.78 6.85 -20.04
CA GLU A 108 -8.38 6.52 -20.32
C GLU A 108 -7.61 6.17 -19.04
N ILE A 109 -7.82 6.91 -17.95
CA ILE A 109 -7.23 6.61 -16.63
C ILE A 109 -7.68 5.22 -16.14
N GLN A 110 -8.98 4.91 -16.24
CA GLN A 110 -9.52 3.60 -15.86
C GLN A 110 -8.83 2.47 -16.64
N THR A 111 -8.80 2.60 -17.97
CA THR A 111 -8.16 1.62 -18.86
C THR A 111 -6.68 1.45 -18.52
N ARG A 112 -5.96 2.55 -18.27
CA ARG A 112 -4.55 2.51 -17.91
C ARG A 112 -4.32 1.79 -16.59
N ILE A 113 -5.10 2.10 -15.56
CA ILE A 113 -4.98 1.42 -14.25
C ILE A 113 -5.21 -0.09 -14.43
N GLU A 114 -6.26 -0.47 -15.16
CA GLU A 114 -6.59 -1.88 -15.42
C GLU A 114 -5.43 -2.62 -16.10
N GLU A 115 -4.91 -2.08 -17.21
CA GLU A 115 -3.80 -2.67 -17.96
C GLU A 115 -2.52 -2.81 -17.12
N ARG A 116 -2.21 -1.78 -16.31
CA ARG A 116 -0.99 -1.74 -15.51
C ARG A 116 -1.05 -2.73 -14.35
N VAL A 117 -2.19 -2.84 -13.68
CA VAL A 117 -2.40 -3.81 -12.61
C VAL A 117 -2.37 -5.22 -13.16
N LEU A 118 -3.07 -5.49 -14.27
CA LEU A 118 -3.04 -6.79 -14.92
C LEU A 118 -1.61 -7.24 -15.27
N ARG A 119 -0.76 -6.30 -15.70
CA ARG A 119 0.63 -6.58 -16.08
C ARG A 119 1.57 -6.75 -14.89
N TYR A 120 1.45 -5.89 -13.87
CA TYR A 120 2.47 -5.75 -12.82
C TYR A 120 2.05 -6.29 -11.44
N GLU A 121 0.76 -6.54 -11.21
CA GLU A 121 0.25 -7.11 -9.96
C GLU A 121 -0.83 -8.18 -10.20
N PRO A 122 -0.48 -9.35 -10.77
CA PRO A 122 -1.43 -10.41 -11.15
C PRO A 122 -2.06 -11.15 -9.96
N ARG A 123 -1.73 -10.77 -8.72
CA ARG A 123 -2.35 -11.29 -7.49
C ARG A 123 -3.61 -10.51 -7.11
N ALA A 124 -3.83 -9.33 -7.70
CA ALA A 124 -5.03 -8.52 -7.51
C ALA A 124 -5.90 -8.60 -8.77
N ASP A 125 -7.11 -9.13 -8.63
CA ASP A 125 -8.11 -9.16 -9.70
C ASP A 125 -9.04 -7.94 -9.50
N ILE A 126 -8.97 -6.96 -10.41
CA ILE A 126 -9.79 -5.74 -10.30
C ILE A 126 -11.26 -6.10 -10.52
N SER A 127 -12.12 -5.65 -9.61
CA SER A 127 -13.58 -5.77 -9.73
C SER A 127 -14.23 -4.48 -10.20
N GLU A 128 -13.70 -3.32 -9.81
CA GLU A 128 -14.27 -2.02 -10.16
C GLU A 128 -13.20 -0.92 -10.09
N ILE A 129 -13.26 0.03 -11.04
CA ILE A 129 -12.49 1.28 -10.98
C ILE A 129 -13.47 2.44 -11.11
N GLN A 130 -13.49 3.32 -10.12
CA GLN A 130 -14.26 4.55 -10.16
C GLN A 130 -13.31 5.74 -10.24
N VAL A 131 -13.55 6.63 -11.20
CA VAL A 131 -12.80 7.88 -11.37
C VAL A 131 -13.83 9.01 -11.39
N ASN A 132 -13.84 9.84 -10.35
CA ASN A 132 -14.82 10.90 -10.18
C ASN A 132 -14.12 12.22 -9.88
N GLN A 133 -14.57 13.31 -10.47
CA GLN A 133 -14.12 14.64 -10.06
C GLN A 133 -14.68 14.98 -8.67
N ARG A 134 -13.80 15.45 -7.79
CA ARG A 134 -14.21 15.94 -6.47
C ARG A 134 -14.98 17.24 -6.60
N MET A 135 -16.10 17.33 -5.89
CA MET A 135 -16.96 18.52 -5.85
C MET A 135 -16.42 19.59 -4.90
N ASP A 136 -15.67 19.18 -3.88
CA ASP A 136 -15.15 20.06 -2.83
C ASP A 136 -13.77 20.65 -3.16
N VAL A 137 -12.96 19.94 -3.95
CA VAL A 137 -11.65 20.40 -4.44
C VAL A 137 -11.67 20.41 -5.97
N PRO A 138 -11.82 21.59 -6.61
CA PRO A 138 -11.77 21.69 -8.06
C PRO A 138 -10.48 21.09 -8.63
N ASN A 139 -10.57 20.55 -9.84
CA ASN A 139 -9.43 19.97 -10.57
C ASN A 139 -8.75 18.79 -9.85
N THR A 140 -9.47 18.11 -8.97
CA THR A 140 -9.00 16.89 -8.31
C THR A 140 -9.86 15.71 -8.73
N LEU A 141 -9.23 14.64 -9.23
CA LEU A 141 -9.88 13.37 -9.50
C LEU A 141 -9.69 12.45 -8.30
N HIS A 142 -10.78 11.92 -7.77
CA HIS A 142 -10.78 10.82 -6.82
C HIS A 142 -10.83 9.50 -7.59
N ILE A 143 -9.87 8.63 -7.34
CA ILE A 143 -9.72 7.34 -7.98
C ILE A 143 -9.88 6.27 -6.91
N GLN A 144 -10.82 5.36 -7.11
CA GLN A 144 -11.06 4.23 -6.23
C GLN A 144 -10.93 2.95 -7.05
N VAL A 145 -10.06 2.04 -6.59
CA VAL A 145 -9.85 0.73 -7.21
C VAL A 145 -10.27 -0.33 -6.21
N THR A 146 -11.32 -1.07 -6.55
CA THR A 146 -11.79 -2.24 -5.81
C THR A 146 -11.23 -3.49 -6.49
N TYR A 147 -10.65 -4.39 -5.70
CA TYR A 147 -10.08 -5.64 -6.21
C TYR A 147 -10.26 -6.78 -5.23
N THR A 148 -10.26 -8.00 -5.73
CA THR A 148 -10.22 -9.23 -4.94
C THR A 148 -8.82 -9.84 -5.02
N LEU A 149 -8.39 -10.45 -3.92
CA LEU A 149 -7.15 -11.20 -3.94
C LEU A 149 -7.36 -12.51 -4.68
N ARG A 150 -6.57 -12.74 -5.71
CA ARG A 150 -6.70 -13.91 -6.57
C ARG A 150 -6.63 -15.20 -5.76
N GLY A 151 -7.62 -16.08 -5.94
CA GLY A 151 -7.76 -17.33 -5.17
C GLY A 151 -8.36 -17.14 -3.77
N SER A 152 -8.97 -16.00 -3.49
CA SER A 152 -9.64 -15.68 -2.23
C SER A 152 -10.93 -14.86 -2.47
N GLU A 153 -11.82 -14.86 -1.48
CA GLU A 153 -13.02 -13.99 -1.44
C GLU A 153 -12.75 -12.66 -0.72
N ILE A 154 -11.48 -12.37 -0.41
CA ILE A 154 -11.08 -11.14 0.26
C ILE A 154 -11.08 -10.00 -0.76
N SER A 155 -12.08 -9.13 -0.65
CA SER A 155 -12.12 -7.86 -1.37
C SER A 155 -11.41 -6.76 -0.58
N GLN A 156 -10.65 -5.94 -1.29
CA GLN A 156 -9.98 -4.76 -0.77
C GLN A 156 -10.22 -3.56 -1.69
N GLN A 157 -9.95 -2.37 -1.16
CA GLN A 157 -10.09 -1.12 -1.86
C GLN A 157 -8.85 -0.28 -1.62
N ILE A 158 -8.41 0.43 -2.65
CA ILE A 158 -7.37 1.45 -2.57
C ILE A 158 -7.88 2.74 -3.20
N GLU A 159 -7.59 3.85 -2.54
CA GLU A 159 -8.06 5.17 -2.94
C GLU A 159 -6.89 6.11 -3.19
N GLY A 160 -7.05 6.96 -4.19
CA GLY A 160 -6.11 8.02 -4.52
C GLY A 160 -6.81 9.30 -4.95
N ALA A 161 -6.03 10.37 -4.96
CA ALA A 161 -6.39 11.66 -5.48
C ALA A 161 -5.31 12.11 -6.49
N LEU A 162 -5.74 12.52 -7.67
CA LEU A 162 -4.90 13.12 -8.69
C LEU A 162 -5.26 14.61 -8.80
N GLU A 163 -4.36 15.47 -8.35
CA GLU A 163 -4.51 16.92 -8.41
C GLU A 163 -3.95 17.42 -9.75
N VAL A 164 -4.85 17.63 -10.71
CA VAL A 164 -4.49 17.85 -12.11
C VAL A 164 -3.70 19.15 -12.31
N ASN A 165 -3.96 20.19 -11.51
CA ASN A 165 -3.31 21.50 -11.66
C ASN A 165 -2.06 21.70 -10.80
N GLU A 166 -1.88 20.91 -9.74
CA GLU A 166 -0.75 21.08 -8.80
C GLU A 166 0.40 20.11 -9.07
N GLY A 167 0.23 19.19 -10.02
CA GLY A 167 1.25 18.20 -10.37
C GLY A 167 1.45 17.14 -9.29
N ARG A 168 0.43 16.86 -8.46
CA ARG A 168 0.55 15.97 -7.31
C ARG A 168 -0.37 14.76 -7.44
N VAL A 169 0.22 13.58 -7.28
CA VAL A 169 -0.49 12.31 -7.13
C VAL A 169 -0.40 11.88 -5.67
N GLN A 170 -1.55 11.65 -5.03
CA GLN A 170 -1.63 11.17 -3.66
C GLN A 170 -2.40 9.85 -3.62
N VAL A 171 -1.91 8.86 -2.88
CA VAL A 171 -2.59 7.58 -2.66
C VAL A 171 -2.74 7.35 -1.16
N SER A 172 -3.98 7.27 -0.70
CA SER A 172 -4.35 7.12 0.71
C SER A 172 -4.14 5.67 1.19
N LEU A 173 -3.81 5.50 2.48
CA LEU A 173 -3.51 4.20 3.11
C LEU A 173 -4.69 3.66 3.92
#